data_AF-A0A8J3KL72-F1
#
_entry.id   AF-A0A8J3KL72-F1
#
_cell.length_a   1.000
_cell.length_b   1.000
_cell.length_c   1.000
_cell.angle_alpha   90.00
_cell.angle_beta   90.00
_cell.angle_gamma   90.00
#
_symmetry.space_group_name_H-M   'P 1'
#
loop_
_entity.id
_entity.type
_entity.pdbx_description
1 polymer ?
#
loop_
_entity_poly.entity_id
_entity_poly.type
_entity_poly.pdbx_seq_one_letter_code
_entity_poly.pdbx_strand_id
1 'polypeptide(L)'
;MTDQPTSGLAWVPEACTLPTAEQPLRLAEFDALFTEAVRDSTRLSTTHLRLQLMGGADLEPVVRDLTARETQCCSFFTFGIVAPAAGHVVLDVEVPPAHVNVLDALAERADAKRTQP
;
A
#
# COMPACT_ATOMS: atom_id res chain seq x y z
N MET A 1 -3.67 36.89 9.76
CA MET A 1 -5.13 36.64 9.76
C MET A 1 -5.45 36.30 8.31
N THR A 2 -5.41 35.03 7.91
CA THR A 2 -6.24 33.94 8.43
C THR A 2 -5.47 32.61 8.41
N ASP A 3 -5.43 31.97 9.57
CA ASP A 3 -5.12 30.55 9.78
C ASP A 3 -6.39 29.75 9.47
N GLN A 4 -6.31 28.72 8.65
CA GLN A 4 -7.38 27.73 8.51
C GLN A 4 -6.79 26.32 8.71
N PRO A 5 -7.26 25.57 9.73
CA PRO A 5 -6.87 24.19 9.93
C PRO A 5 -7.73 23.27 9.04
N THR A 6 -7.12 22.70 8.01
CA THR A 6 -7.69 21.57 7.26
C THR A 6 -7.36 20.27 7.99
N SER A 7 -8.30 19.81 8.81
CA SER A 7 -8.32 18.45 9.34
C SER A 7 -8.40 17.45 8.17
N GLY A 8 -7.28 16.78 7.89
CA GLY A 8 -7.23 15.75 6.84
C GLY A 8 -5.91 14.98 6.68
N LEU A 9 -4.95 15.11 7.61
CA LEU A 9 -3.58 14.56 7.43
C LEU A 9 -3.05 13.80 8.66
N ALA A 10 -3.91 13.20 9.48
CA ALA A 10 -3.49 12.47 10.68
C ALA A 10 -2.91 11.06 10.43
N TRP A 11 -2.67 10.70 9.15
CA TRP A 11 -2.26 9.36 8.76
C TRP A 11 -0.78 9.23 8.36
N VAL A 12 -0.12 10.32 7.98
CA VAL A 12 1.23 10.25 7.41
C VAL A 12 2.24 10.52 8.52
N PRO A 13 2.98 9.52 9.05
CA PRO A 13 4.11 9.80 9.91
C PRO A 13 5.17 10.58 9.13
N GLU A 14 5.82 11.48 9.84
CA GLU A 14 6.82 12.45 9.37
C GLU A 14 8.05 11.81 8.69
N ALA A 15 8.12 10.47 8.65
CA ALA A 15 9.18 9.70 8.02
C ALA A 15 9.03 9.52 6.50
N CYS A 16 7.85 9.75 5.91
CA CYS A 16 7.75 9.97 4.46
C CYS A 16 7.93 11.48 4.20
N THR A 17 9.17 11.94 4.12
CA THR A 17 9.58 13.33 3.83
C THR A 17 9.36 13.75 2.37
N LEU A 18 8.52 13.04 1.63
CA LEU A 18 8.14 13.39 0.27
C LEU A 18 7.01 14.41 0.31
N PRO A 19 7.14 15.57 -0.37
CA PRO A 19 6.11 16.60 -0.38
C PRO A 19 4.79 16.02 -0.87
N THR A 20 3.71 16.40 -0.19
CA THR A 20 2.30 15.99 -0.38
C THR A 20 1.78 16.12 -1.83
N ALA A 21 2.54 16.78 -2.71
CA ALA A 21 2.26 16.87 -4.15
C ALA A 21 2.57 15.57 -4.94
N GLU A 22 3.39 14.65 -4.41
CA GLU A 22 3.69 13.34 -5.04
C GLU A 22 2.86 12.18 -4.45
N GLN A 23 2.12 12.43 -3.36
CA GLN A 23 1.18 11.47 -2.75
C GLN A 23 -0.01 11.05 -3.64
N PRO A 24 -0.63 11.92 -4.48
CA PRO A 24 -1.85 11.52 -5.20
C PRO A 24 -1.61 10.56 -6.35
N LEU A 25 -0.39 10.45 -6.92
CA LEU A 25 -0.13 9.52 -8.02
C LEU A 25 0.05 8.07 -7.52
N ARG A 26 0.85 7.84 -6.48
CA ARG A 26 1.13 6.48 -5.97
C ARG A 26 -0.03 5.86 -5.21
N LEU A 27 -0.78 6.66 -4.44
CA LEU A 27 -2.02 6.21 -3.82
C LEU A 27 -3.03 5.80 -4.88
N ALA A 28 -3.18 6.56 -5.97
CA ALA A 28 -4.12 6.21 -7.04
C ALA A 28 -3.75 4.91 -7.78
N GLU A 29 -2.46 4.66 -8.03
CA GLU A 29 -1.99 3.40 -8.64
C GLU A 29 -2.19 2.21 -7.68
N PHE A 30 -1.89 2.38 -6.39
CA PHE A 30 -2.21 1.38 -5.38
C PHE A 30 -3.72 1.18 -5.21
N ASP A 31 -4.53 2.24 -5.23
CA ASP A 31 -5.99 2.16 -5.18
C ASP A 31 -6.56 1.40 -6.37
N ALA A 32 -6.05 1.66 -7.58
CA ALA A 32 -6.44 0.92 -8.78
C ALA A 32 -6.07 -0.55 -8.64
N LEU A 33 -4.83 -0.85 -8.24
CA LEU A 33 -4.38 -2.21 -7.97
C LEU A 33 -5.20 -2.91 -6.88
N PHE A 34 -5.56 -2.19 -5.82
CA PHE A 34 -6.40 -2.69 -4.73
C PHE A 34 -7.82 -2.96 -5.18
N THR A 35 -8.40 -2.08 -5.98
CA THR A 35 -9.76 -2.24 -6.50
C THR A 35 -9.83 -3.39 -7.51
N GLU A 36 -8.85 -3.48 -8.42
CA GLU A 36 -8.89 -4.44 -9.53
C GLU A 36 -8.39 -5.84 -9.15
N ALA A 37 -7.32 -5.91 -8.35
CA ALA A 37 -6.58 -7.15 -8.14
C ALA A 37 -6.66 -7.71 -6.71
N VAL A 38 -6.80 -6.88 -5.66
CA VAL A 38 -6.84 -7.43 -4.29
C VAL A 38 -8.11 -8.23 -4.04
N ARG A 39 -7.94 -9.48 -3.64
CA ARG A 39 -9.02 -10.39 -3.24
C ARG A 39 -9.06 -10.59 -1.74
N ASP A 40 -7.90 -10.69 -1.11
CA ASP A 40 -7.79 -10.90 0.32
C ASP A 40 -6.74 -9.95 0.94
N SER A 41 -7.01 -9.56 2.18
CA SER A 41 -6.12 -8.75 2.99
C SER A 41 -6.11 -9.37 4.39
N THR A 42 -4.96 -9.88 4.80
CA THR A 42 -4.77 -10.56 6.07
C THR A 42 -3.64 -9.90 6.82
N ARG A 43 -3.91 -9.41 8.02
CA ARG A 43 -2.87 -8.91 8.93
C ARG A 43 -2.25 -10.09 9.67
N LEU A 44 -0.98 -10.40 9.38
CA LEU A 44 -0.25 -11.51 10.02
C LEU A 44 0.35 -11.12 11.36
N SER A 45 0.76 -9.87 11.50
CA SER A 45 1.23 -9.28 12.76
C SER A 45 1.02 -7.76 12.76
N THR A 46 1.30 -7.10 13.89
CA THR A 46 1.24 -5.63 13.98
C THR A 46 2.13 -4.93 12.96
N THR A 47 3.21 -5.58 12.49
CA THR A 47 4.15 -5.01 11.52
C THR A 47 4.10 -5.70 10.15
N HIS A 48 3.17 -6.63 9.92
CA HIS A 48 3.14 -7.44 8.71
C HIS A 48 1.72 -7.61 8.16
N LEU A 49 1.49 -7.06 6.97
CA LEU A 49 0.27 -7.22 6.18
C LEU A 49 0.55 -8.12 4.98
N ARG A 50 -0.37 -9.05 4.71
CA ARG A 50 -0.39 -9.86 3.50
C ARG A 50 -1.58 -9.49 2.65
N LEU A 51 -1.33 -9.21 1.38
CA LEU A 51 -2.34 -8.97 0.36
C LEU A 51 -2.30 -10.11 -0.65
N GLN A 52 -3.45 -10.71 -0.93
CA GLN A 52 -3.59 -11.66 -2.03
C GLN A 52 -4.22 -10.94 -3.21
N LEU A 53 -3.50 -10.93 -4.32
CA LEU A 53 -3.89 -10.29 -5.56
C LEU A 53 -4.15 -11.34 -6.64
N MET A 54 -5.26 -11.18 -7.36
CA MET A 54 -5.65 -12.02 -8.49
C MET A 54 -5.99 -11.16 -9.70
N GLY A 55 -5.36 -11.46 -10.84
CA GLY A 55 -5.47 -10.69 -12.07
C GLY A 55 -4.91 -11.41 -13.29
N GLY A 56 -4.52 -10.65 -14.31
CA GLY A 56 -3.91 -11.18 -15.53
C GLY A 56 -2.47 -11.65 -15.33
N ALA A 57 -1.88 -12.24 -16.38
CA ALA A 57 -0.50 -12.73 -16.35
C ALA A 57 0.53 -11.63 -16.00
N ASP A 58 0.23 -10.37 -16.32
CA ASP A 58 1.07 -9.22 -16.05
C ASP A 58 0.97 -8.67 -14.62
N LEU A 59 0.20 -9.31 -13.73
CA LEU A 59 0.01 -8.81 -12.37
C LEU A 59 1.32 -8.79 -11.56
N GLU A 60 2.12 -9.85 -11.62
CA GLU A 60 3.40 -9.90 -10.91
C GLU A 60 4.37 -8.77 -11.32
N PRO A 61 4.66 -8.56 -12.62
CA PRO A 61 5.56 -7.48 -13.00
C PRO A 61 5.02 -6.09 -12.63
N VAL A 62 3.70 -5.87 -12.67
CA VAL A 62 3.07 -4.62 -12.21
C VAL A 62 3.28 -4.42 -10.71
N VAL A 63 2.99 -5.43 -9.88
CA VAL A 63 3.19 -5.35 -8.42
C VAL A 63 4.66 -5.13 -8.07
N ARG A 64 5.58 -5.76 -8.80
CA ARG A 64 7.02 -5.62 -8.59
C ARG A 64 7.55 -4.24 -8.98
N ASP A 65 7.09 -3.67 -10.09
CA ASP A 65 7.45 -2.30 -10.47
C ASP A 65 6.92 -1.28 -9.45
N LEU A 66 5.67 -1.43 -9.01
CA LEU A 66 5.03 -0.53 -8.06
C LEU A 66 5.75 -0.54 -6.69
N THR A 67 6.02 -1.72 -6.14
CA THR A 67 6.75 -1.87 -4.86
C THR A 67 8.20 -1.40 -4.94
N ALA A 68 8.88 -1.60 -6.08
CA ALA A 68 10.24 -1.09 -6.28
C ALA A 68 10.28 0.44 -6.24
N ARG A 69 9.31 1.11 -6.88
CA ARG A 69 9.17 2.57 -6.84
C ARG A 69 8.83 3.08 -5.45
N GLU A 70 7.98 2.36 -4.72
CA GLU A 70 7.62 2.73 -3.34
C GLU A 70 8.83 2.62 -2.40
N THR A 71 9.64 1.58 -2.55
CA THR A 71 10.88 1.40 -1.77
C THR A 71 11.87 2.55 -1.99
N GLN A 72 11.90 3.16 -3.18
CA GLN A 72 12.73 4.34 -3.45
C GLN A 72 12.25 5.60 -2.71
N CYS A 73 10.97 5.66 -2.38
CA CYS A 73 10.32 6.82 -1.78
C CYS A 73 10.14 6.71 -0.27
N CYS A 74 9.80 5.53 0.22
CA CYS A 74 9.66 5.22 1.64
C CYS A 74 10.41 3.90 1.90
N SER A 75 11.74 4.02 2.07
CA SER A 75 12.68 2.88 2.19
C SER A 75 12.55 2.03 3.45
N PHE A 76 11.66 2.43 4.38
CA PHE A 76 11.34 1.63 5.55
C PHE A 76 10.41 0.45 5.24
N PHE A 77 9.71 0.47 4.10
CA PHE A 77 8.90 -0.68 3.69
C PHE A 77 9.79 -1.85 3.25
N THR A 78 9.43 -3.03 3.72
CA THR A 78 9.97 -4.29 3.20
C THR A 78 8.86 -5.01 2.46
N PHE A 79 9.07 -5.25 1.17
CA PHE A 79 8.10 -5.94 0.32
C PHE A 79 8.58 -7.34 -0.03
N GLY A 80 7.78 -8.35 0.30
CA GLY A 80 7.94 -9.71 -0.18
C GLY A 80 6.91 -10.01 -1.27
N ILE A 81 7.37 -10.44 -2.45
CA ILE A 81 6.46 -10.82 -3.54
C ILE A 81 6.62 -12.31 -3.80
N VAL A 82 5.52 -13.04 -3.75
CA VAL A 82 5.44 -14.46 -4.09
C VAL A 82 4.37 -14.64 -5.17
N ALA A 83 4.74 -15.19 -6.32
CA ALA A 83 3.81 -15.53 -7.39
C ALA A 83 3.65 -17.05 -7.48
N PRO A 84 2.72 -17.65 -6.71
CA PRO A 84 2.54 -19.11 -6.71
C PRO A 84 1.98 -19.64 -8.04
N ALA A 85 1.28 -18.81 -8.82
CA ALA A 85 0.74 -19.15 -10.13
C ALA A 85 0.57 -17.90 -11.00
N ALA A 86 0.41 -18.08 -12.32
CA ALA A 86 0.13 -16.97 -13.23
C ALA A 86 -1.17 -16.26 -12.84
N GLY A 87 -1.12 -14.94 -12.71
CA GLY A 87 -2.26 -14.14 -12.27
C GLY A 87 -2.59 -14.23 -10.78
N HIS A 88 -1.78 -14.94 -9.98
CA HIS A 88 -1.89 -14.94 -8.52
C HIS A 88 -0.59 -14.42 -7.91
N VAL A 89 -0.70 -13.32 -7.17
CA VAL A 89 0.43 -12.70 -6.48
C VAL A 89 0.07 -12.53 -5.01
N VAL A 90 0.98 -12.94 -4.13
CA VAL A 90 0.94 -12.66 -2.71
C VAL A 90 1.97 -11.57 -2.45
N LEU A 91 1.49 -10.42 -1.98
CA LEU A 91 2.31 -9.29 -1.57
C LEU A 91 2.34 -9.23 -0.05
N ASP A 92 3.50 -9.47 0.53
CA ASP A 92 3.81 -9.24 1.93
C ASP A 92 4.40 -7.83 2.08
N VAL A 93 3.81 -7.05 2.99
CA VAL A 93 4.25 -5.69 3.32
C VAL A 93 4.62 -5.67 4.80
N GLU A 94 5.87 -5.38 5.08
CA GLU A 94 6.43 -5.30 6.42
C GLU A 94 6.96 -3.89 6.70
N VAL A 95 6.79 -3.43 7.94
CA VAL A 95 7.29 -2.13 8.39
C VAL A 95 7.98 -2.23 9.76
N PRO A 96 8.94 -1.35 10.07
CA PRO A 96 9.44 -1.23 11.44
C PRO A 96 8.32 -0.86 12.41
N PRO A 97 8.42 -1.23 13.69
CA PRO A 97 7.39 -0.95 14.70
C PRO A 97 7.03 0.54 14.84
N ALA A 98 7.95 1.45 14.51
CA ALA A 98 7.70 2.90 14.51
C ALA A 98 6.71 3.36 13.41
N HIS A 99 6.46 2.53 12.39
CA HIS A 99 5.63 2.85 11.23
C HIS A 99 4.40 1.94 11.13
N VAL A 100 4.04 1.24 12.21
CA VAL A 100 2.83 0.39 12.29
C VAL A 100 1.60 1.16 11.87
N ASN A 101 1.50 2.43 12.28
CA ASN A 101 0.44 3.32 11.84
C ASN A 101 0.35 3.25 10.32
N VAL A 102 1.35 3.59 9.51
CA VAL A 102 1.28 3.52 8.02
C VAL A 102 0.73 2.21 7.46
N LEU A 103 1.09 1.08 8.09
CA LEU A 103 0.61 -0.23 7.67
C LEU A 103 -0.89 -0.44 7.96
N ASP A 104 -1.41 0.14 9.04
CA ASP A 104 -2.81 -0.02 9.45
C ASP A 104 -3.80 0.53 8.42
N ALA A 105 -3.64 1.75 7.90
CA ALA A 105 -4.52 2.30 6.87
C ALA A 105 -4.10 1.96 5.46
N LEU A 106 -2.91 1.39 5.25
CA LEU A 106 -2.74 0.59 4.05
C LEU A 106 -3.74 -0.57 4.07
N ALA A 107 -3.88 -1.26 5.21
CA ALA A 107 -4.84 -2.34 5.38
C ALA A 107 -6.29 -1.83 5.34
N GLU A 108 -6.64 -0.74 6.05
CA GLU A 108 -7.99 -0.16 6.01
C GLU A 108 -8.36 0.31 4.61
N ARG A 109 -7.42 0.90 3.85
CA ARG A 109 -7.67 1.33 2.47
C ARG A 109 -7.87 0.14 1.54
N ALA A 110 -7.04 -0.89 1.65
CA ALA A 110 -7.20 -2.12 0.85
C ALA A 110 -8.55 -2.80 1.14
N ASP A 111 -8.97 -2.85 2.40
CA ASP A 111 -10.28 -3.36 2.80
C ASP A 111 -11.43 -2.51 2.25
N ALA A 112 -11.36 -1.18 2.43
CA ALA A 112 -12.37 -0.26 1.95
C ALA A 112 -12.55 -0.34 0.42
N LYS A 113 -11.45 -0.45 -0.34
CA LYS A 113 -11.46 -0.55 -1.81
C LYS A 113 -11.91 -1.91 -2.32
N ARG A 114 -11.56 -3.00 -1.64
CA ARG A 114 -12.13 -4.32 -1.94
C ARG A 114 -13.65 -4.34 -1.80
N THR A 115 -14.17 -3.65 -0.79
CA THR A 115 -15.60 -3.70 -0.43
C THR A 115 -16.44 -2.71 -1.23
N GLN A 116 -15.80 -1.78 -1.95
CA GLN A 116 -16.46 -0.78 -2.79
C GLN A 116 -16.47 -1.28 -4.26
N PRO A 117 -17.66 -1.64 -4.81
CA PRO A 117 -17.80 -2.20 -6.15
C PRO A 117 -17.60 -1.17 -7.27
#